data_AF-A0A534LG74-F1
#
_entry.id   AF-A0A534LG74-F1
#
_cell.length_a   1.000
_cell.length_b   1.000
_cell.length_c   1.000
_cell.angle_alpha   90.00
_cell.angle_beta   90.00
_cell.angle_gamma   90.00
#
_symmetry.space_group_name_H-M   'P 1'
#
loop_
_entity.id
_entity.type
_entity.pdbx_description
1 polymer ?
#
loop_
_entity_poly.entity_id
_entity_poly.type
_entity_poly.pdbx_seq_one_letter_code
_entity_poly.pdbx_strand_id
1 'polypeptide(L)'
;MAKVDAAVEALLTAIQRSRAHGEATSVHPIFVFSKFDRVDPDSLRLLNLESAPPDVRKRGPHLAYGRALADRNMPKTIAAIKARKDRGLRFEAPAYFFSWVRTDNAASGRGEKIRLRHSGAVGWEPDFSSDEYLAFLTCLGDIAADARR
;
A
#
# COMPACT_ATOMS: atom_id res chain seq x y z
N MET A 1 -8.12 -2.92 13.99
CA MET A 1 -7.80 -1.98 12.90
C MET A 1 -8.28 -0.55 13.17
N ALA A 2 -9.45 -0.32 13.78
CA ALA A 2 -9.97 1.02 14.07
C ALA A 2 -9.00 1.98 14.82
N LYS A 3 -8.20 1.48 15.78
CA LYS A 3 -7.19 2.29 16.49
C LYS A 3 -6.02 2.71 15.57
N VAL A 4 -5.59 1.82 14.67
CA VAL A 4 -4.53 2.09 13.69
C VAL A 4 -5.04 3.09 12.66
N ASP A 5 -6.25 2.87 12.14
CA ASP A 5 -6.90 3.79 11.20
C ASP A 5 -7.01 5.21 11.77
N ALA A 6 -7.46 5.36 13.01
CA ALA A 6 -7.52 6.66 13.68
C ALA A 6 -6.15 7.30 13.90
N ALA A 7 -5.12 6.50 14.24
CA ALA A 7 -3.77 7.02 14.42
C ALA A 7 -3.15 7.50 13.10
N VAL A 8 -3.37 6.78 11.99
CA VAL A 8 -2.90 7.17 10.66
C VAL A 8 -3.63 8.43 10.19
N GLU A 9 -4.95 8.50 10.34
CA GLU A 9 -5.71 9.72 10.03
C GLU A 9 -5.23 10.92 10.84
N ALA A 10 -4.99 10.75 12.15
CA ALA A 10 -4.46 11.80 13.00
C ALA A 10 -3.07 12.28 12.55
N LEU A 11 -2.19 11.36 12.12
CA LEU A 11 -0.88 11.70 11.55
C LEU A 11 -1.02 12.50 10.25
N LEU A 12 -1.89 12.06 9.32
CA LEU A 12 -2.15 12.79 8.08
C LEU A 12 -2.68 14.20 8.36
N THR A 13 -3.58 14.33 9.34
CA THR A 13 -4.10 15.63 9.80
C THR A 13 -3.01 16.49 10.45
N ALA A 14 -2.08 15.90 11.22
CA ALA A 14 -0.98 16.63 11.84
C ALA A 14 0.02 17.17 10.80
N ILE A 15 0.41 16.35 9.82
CA ILE A 15 1.30 16.74 8.70
C ILE A 15 0.73 17.95 7.95
N GLN A 16 -0.58 17.97 7.73
CA GLN A 16 -1.25 19.09 7.09
C GLN A 16 -1.22 20.35 7.95
N ARG A 17 -1.50 20.24 9.25
CA ARG A 17 -1.50 21.39 10.17
C ARG A 17 -0.12 22.01 10.34
N SER A 18 0.95 21.21 10.30
CA SER A 18 2.31 21.69 10.49
C SER A 18 2.90 22.40 9.27
N ARG A 19 2.29 22.30 8.09
CA ARG A 19 2.80 22.94 6.87
C ARG A 19 2.36 24.41 6.83
N ALA A 20 3.35 25.31 6.84
CA ALA A 20 3.13 26.73 6.56
C ALA A 20 2.58 26.91 5.13
N HIS A 21 1.74 27.92 4.91
CA HIS A 21 1.22 28.25 3.58
C HIS A 21 2.39 28.49 2.61
N GLY A 22 2.59 27.54 1.69
CA GLY A 22 3.65 27.50 0.68
C GLY A 22 3.23 26.58 -0.47
N GLU A 23 4.08 26.44 -1.48
CA GLU A 23 3.78 25.74 -2.75
C GLU A 23 3.07 24.39 -2.56
N ALA A 24 2.11 24.13 -3.45
CA ALA A 24 1.31 22.92 -3.44
C ALA A 24 2.22 21.68 -3.54
N THR A 25 2.39 20.95 -2.44
CA THR A 25 3.16 19.70 -2.45
C THR A 25 2.20 18.53 -2.65
N SER A 26 2.49 17.65 -3.61
CA SER A 26 1.74 16.40 -3.77
C SER A 26 2.16 15.37 -2.71
N VAL A 27 1.17 14.75 -2.06
CA VAL A 27 1.34 13.63 -1.14
C VAL A 27 0.91 12.37 -1.88
N HIS A 28 1.81 11.40 -2.00
CA HIS A 28 1.56 10.14 -2.69
C HIS A 28 1.30 9.02 -1.67
N PRO A 29 0.04 8.61 -1.43
CA PRO A 29 -0.25 7.54 -0.48
C PRO A 29 0.16 6.19 -1.08
N ILE A 30 1.02 5.45 -0.36
CA ILE A 30 1.41 4.09 -0.74
C ILE A 30 0.97 3.13 0.37
N PHE A 31 0.14 2.16 0.02
CA PHE A 31 -0.30 1.09 0.90
C PHE A 31 0.44 -0.19 0.58
N VAL A 32 1.20 -0.70 1.55
CA VAL A 32 1.89 -2.00 1.44
C VAL A 32 1.21 -3.00 2.37
N PHE A 33 0.48 -3.95 1.78
CA PHE A 33 -0.17 -5.04 2.51
C PHE A 33 0.83 -6.17 2.76
N SER A 34 1.51 -6.07 3.90
CA SER A 34 2.47 -7.10 4.31
C SER A 34 1.82 -8.33 4.90
N LYS A 35 2.47 -9.49 4.69
CA LYS A 35 2.01 -10.80 5.19
C LYS A 35 0.63 -11.18 4.65
N PHE A 36 0.38 -10.91 3.37
CA PHE A 36 -0.92 -11.09 2.74
C PHE A 36 -1.42 -12.55 2.77
N ASP A 37 -0.52 -13.53 2.79
CA ASP A 37 -0.81 -14.95 3.05
C ASP A 37 -1.52 -15.22 4.38
N ARG A 38 -1.46 -14.28 5.33
CA ARG A 38 -2.06 -14.40 6.65
C ARG A 38 -3.40 -13.68 6.76
N VAL A 39 -3.90 -13.10 5.67
CA VAL A 39 -5.24 -12.53 5.68
C VAL A 39 -6.24 -13.68 5.79
N ASP A 40 -7.12 -13.57 6.79
CA ASP A 40 -8.15 -14.55 7.05
C ASP A 40 -9.07 -14.72 5.81
N PRO A 41 -9.27 -15.96 5.32
CA PRO A 41 -10.10 -16.22 4.14
C PRO A 41 -11.56 -15.78 4.29
N ASP A 42 -12.11 -15.78 5.50
CA ASP A 42 -13.48 -15.29 5.73
C ASP A 42 -13.54 -13.77 5.54
N SER A 43 -12.50 -13.05 5.98
CA SER A 43 -12.35 -11.61 5.74
C SER A 43 -12.25 -11.26 4.25
N LEU A 44 -11.59 -12.09 3.44
CA LEU A 44 -11.54 -11.92 1.97
C LEU A 44 -12.89 -12.21 1.32
N ARG A 45 -13.58 -13.27 1.75
CA ARG A 45 -14.93 -13.61 1.28
C ARG A 45 -15.95 -12.51 1.55
N LEU A 46 -15.88 -11.87 2.72
CA LEU A 46 -16.75 -10.72 3.05
C LEU A 46 -16.58 -9.54 2.08
N LEU A 47 -15.44 -9.45 1.40
CA LEU A 47 -15.16 -8.42 0.40
C LEU A 47 -15.30 -8.93 -1.04
N ASN A 48 -15.75 -10.17 -1.23
CA ASN A 48 -15.77 -10.85 -2.52
C ASN A 48 -14.40 -10.81 -3.24
N LEU A 49 -13.34 -11.02 -2.46
CA LEU A 49 -11.96 -11.04 -2.94
C LEU A 49 -11.41 -12.45 -2.97
N GLU A 50 -10.62 -12.75 -4.00
CA GLU A 50 -9.87 -13.99 -4.13
C GLU A 50 -8.78 -14.12 -3.06
N SER A 51 -8.25 -15.33 -2.85
CA SER A 51 -7.16 -15.56 -1.89
C SER A 51 -5.83 -14.91 -2.30
N ALA A 52 -5.64 -14.67 -3.60
CA ALA A 52 -4.50 -13.96 -4.16
C ALA A 52 -4.99 -12.69 -4.87
N PRO A 53 -4.25 -11.57 -4.75
CA PRO A 53 -4.54 -10.39 -5.53
C PRO A 53 -4.32 -10.69 -7.02
N PRO A 54 -4.98 -9.94 -7.92
CA PRO A 54 -4.70 -9.97 -9.34
C PRO A 54 -3.23 -9.70 -9.64
N ASP A 55 -2.78 -10.04 -10.84
CA ASP A 55 -1.44 -9.67 -11.32
C ASP A 55 -1.28 -8.13 -11.37
N VAL A 56 -0.17 -7.58 -10.87
CA VAL A 56 0.13 -6.15 -10.86
C VAL A 56 0.13 -5.51 -12.26
N ARG A 57 0.42 -6.31 -13.30
CA ARG A 57 0.34 -5.87 -14.70
C ARG A 57 -1.10 -5.58 -15.11
N LYS A 58 -2.09 -6.22 -14.47
CA LYS A 58 -3.53 -5.89 -14.59
C LYS A 58 -3.87 -4.73 -13.64
N ARG A 59 -3.34 -3.54 -13.94
CA ARG A 59 -3.41 -2.34 -13.09
C ARG A 59 -4.80 -2.05 -12.51
N GLY A 60 -5.85 -2.11 -13.33
CA GLY A 60 -7.22 -1.82 -12.90
C GLY A 60 -7.72 -2.79 -11.81
N PRO A 61 -7.80 -4.10 -12.10
CA PRO A 61 -8.16 -5.11 -11.11
C PRO A 61 -7.27 -5.11 -9.87
N HIS A 62 -5.95 -4.94 -10.03
CA HIS A 62 -5.00 -4.89 -8.92
C HIS A 62 -5.29 -3.72 -7.97
N LEU A 63 -5.48 -2.52 -8.52
CA LEU A 63 -5.82 -1.33 -7.76
C LEU A 63 -7.19 -1.46 -7.08
N ALA A 64 -8.18 -2.01 -7.77
CA ALA A 64 -9.52 -2.24 -7.21
C ALA A 64 -9.46 -3.19 -6.00
N TYR A 65 -8.65 -4.23 -6.09
CA TYR A 65 -8.44 -5.20 -5.01
C TYR A 65 -7.81 -4.55 -3.78
N GLY A 66 -6.71 -3.81 -3.95
CA GLY A 66 -6.05 -3.10 -2.85
C GLY A 66 -6.93 -2.03 -2.22
N ARG A 67 -7.69 -1.31 -3.05
CA ARG A 67 -8.65 -0.31 -2.59
C ARG A 67 -9.77 -0.93 -1.77
N ALA A 68 -10.34 -2.07 -2.19
CA ALA A 68 -11.38 -2.75 -1.42
C ALA A 68 -10.90 -3.13 -0.01
N LEU A 69 -9.67 -3.63 0.10
CA LEU A 69 -9.03 -3.91 1.38
C LEU A 69 -8.85 -2.64 2.21
N ALA A 70 -8.36 -1.55 1.61
CA ALA A 70 -8.13 -0.30 2.35
C ALA A 70 -9.44 0.37 2.78
N ASP A 71 -10.46 0.42 1.91
CA ASP A 71 -11.78 1.01 2.21
C ASP A 71 -12.43 0.28 3.38
N ARG A 72 -12.33 -1.05 3.46
CA ARG A 72 -12.90 -1.84 4.56
C ARG A 72 -12.18 -1.60 5.87
N ASN A 73 -10.86 -1.57 5.82
CA ASN A 73 -10.01 -1.72 6.98
C ASN A 73 -9.48 -0.39 7.55
N MET A 74 -9.44 0.64 6.72
CA MET A 74 -8.98 1.99 7.05
C MET A 74 -9.94 3.07 6.52
N PRO A 75 -11.25 2.96 6.81
CA PRO A 75 -12.26 3.86 6.24
C PRO A 75 -12.02 5.34 6.58
N LYS A 76 -11.51 5.65 7.78
CA LYS A 76 -11.24 7.06 8.17
C LYS A 76 -10.04 7.63 7.42
N THR A 77 -8.97 6.84 7.31
CA THR A 77 -7.77 7.21 6.54
C THR A 77 -8.14 7.44 5.08
N ILE A 78 -8.89 6.53 4.47
CA ILE A 78 -9.28 6.69 3.07
C ILE A 78 -10.22 7.89 2.87
N ALA A 79 -11.16 8.13 3.80
CA ALA A 79 -11.98 9.33 3.76
C ALA A 79 -11.12 10.60 3.86
N ALA A 80 -10.11 10.63 4.73
CA ALA A 80 -9.19 11.76 4.87
C ALA A 80 -8.36 12.02 3.60
N ILE A 81 -7.92 10.97 2.91
CA ILE A 81 -7.22 11.07 1.61
C ILE A 81 -8.18 11.61 0.54
N LYS A 82 -9.42 11.11 0.46
CA LYS A 82 -10.41 11.51 -0.56
C LYS A 82 -10.96 12.93 -0.35
N ALA A 83 -11.16 13.33 0.91
CA ALA A 83 -11.88 14.56 1.24
C ALA A 83 -11.05 15.84 1.05
N ARG A 84 -9.73 15.76 0.80
CA ARG A 84 -8.84 16.91 1.03
C ARG A 84 -8.13 17.36 -0.24
N LYS A 85 -8.67 18.44 -0.84
CA LYS A 85 -8.01 19.30 -1.85
C LYS A 85 -7.53 20.65 -1.29
N ASP A 86 -7.89 20.97 -0.05
CA ASP A 86 -7.78 22.34 0.44
C ASP A 86 -6.62 22.49 1.42
N ARG A 87 -5.88 23.61 1.29
CA ARG A 87 -4.71 24.05 2.10
C ARG A 87 -3.31 23.67 1.59
N GLY A 88 -3.10 23.55 0.28
CA GLY A 88 -1.74 23.47 -0.30
C GLY A 88 -1.08 22.08 -0.25
N LEU A 89 -1.86 21.03 0.04
CA LEU A 89 -1.44 19.64 -0.14
C LEU A 89 -2.43 18.93 -1.06
N ARG A 90 -1.93 18.30 -2.13
CA ARG A 90 -2.74 17.50 -3.05
C ARG A 90 -2.47 16.03 -2.80
N PHE A 91 -3.48 15.28 -2.38
CA PHE A 91 -3.34 13.82 -2.29
C PHE A 91 -3.48 13.22 -3.69
N GLU A 92 -2.44 12.52 -4.14
CA GLU A 92 -2.51 11.73 -5.36
C GLU A 92 -3.32 10.44 -5.15
N ALA A 93 -3.66 9.78 -6.25
CA ALA A 93 -4.30 8.48 -6.21
C ALA A 93 -3.43 7.49 -5.40
N PRO A 94 -4.01 6.75 -4.43
CA PRO A 94 -3.26 5.75 -3.69
C PRO A 94 -2.72 4.63 -4.58
N ALA A 95 -1.48 4.23 -4.33
CA ALA A 95 -0.91 3.01 -4.86
C ALA A 95 -1.03 1.87 -3.82
N TYR A 96 -1.17 0.63 -4.30
CA TYR A 96 -1.35 -0.55 -3.46
C TYR A 96 -0.37 -1.63 -3.91
N PHE A 97 0.33 -2.23 -2.95
CA PHE A 97 1.29 -3.30 -3.19
C PHE A 97 1.11 -4.44 -2.18
N PHE A 98 1.35 -5.68 -2.61
CA PHE A 98 1.13 -6.87 -1.80
C PHE A 98 2.44 -7.62 -1.54
N SER A 99 2.69 -8.00 -0.30
CA SER A 99 3.82 -8.84 0.05
C SER A 99 3.43 -10.01 0.93
N TRP A 100 4.17 -11.11 0.81
CA TRP A 100 3.88 -12.38 1.47
C TRP A 100 4.93 -12.68 2.54
N VAL A 101 4.54 -13.52 3.49
CA VAL A 101 5.43 -14.23 4.40
C VAL A 101 5.61 -15.65 3.88
N ARG A 102 6.80 -16.21 4.06
CA ARG A 102 6.99 -17.66 4.02
C ARG A 102 6.04 -18.31 5.04
N THR A 103 5.01 -19.01 4.57
CA THR A 103 4.67 -20.27 5.22
C THR A 103 5.73 -21.27 4.78
N ASP A 104 6.36 -21.98 5.71
CA ASP A 104 7.50 -22.87 5.45
C ASP A 104 7.19 -24.03 4.48
N ASN A 105 5.92 -24.21 4.12
CA ASN A 105 5.51 -25.08 3.03
C ASN A 105 5.49 -24.28 1.74
N ALA A 106 6.61 -24.30 1.03
CA ALA A 106 6.67 -23.92 -0.37
C ALA A 106 5.63 -24.75 -1.15
N ALA A 107 4.49 -24.16 -1.46
CA ALA A 107 3.57 -24.75 -2.42
C ALA A 107 4.29 -24.82 -3.78
N SER A 108 4.46 -26.02 -4.29
CA SER A 108 5.07 -26.32 -5.58
C SER A 108 4.42 -25.46 -6.68
N GLY A 109 5.22 -24.71 -7.43
CA GLY A 109 4.76 -24.00 -8.64
C GLY A 109 4.59 -22.48 -8.55
N ARG A 110 5.04 -21.80 -7.48
CA ARG A 110 5.07 -20.33 -7.46
C ARG A 110 6.43 -19.81 -7.92
N GLY A 111 6.42 -18.89 -8.90
CA GLY A 111 7.60 -18.30 -9.53
C GLY A 111 8.53 -17.54 -8.58
N GLU A 112 9.72 -17.20 -9.09
CA GLU A 112 10.82 -16.59 -8.33
C GLU A 112 10.41 -15.29 -7.61
N LYS A 113 10.62 -15.27 -6.29
CA LYS A 113 10.39 -14.10 -5.43
C LYS A 113 11.72 -13.43 -5.11
N ILE A 114 11.78 -12.11 -5.25
CA ILE A 114 13.00 -11.33 -5.00
C ILE A 114 13.14 -11.08 -3.51
N ARG A 115 14.28 -11.50 -2.96
CA ARG A 115 14.66 -11.26 -1.56
C ARG A 115 15.28 -9.88 -1.43
N LEU A 116 14.64 -9.03 -0.66
CA LEU A 116 15.20 -7.76 -0.23
C LEU A 116 15.78 -7.94 1.17
N ARG A 117 16.67 -7.06 1.61
CA ARG A 117 17.74 -7.37 2.56
C ARG A 117 17.29 -8.03 3.87
N HIS A 118 18.22 -8.77 4.48
CA HIS A 118 18.12 -9.15 5.88
C HIS A 118 18.74 -8.04 6.75
N SER A 119 17.93 -7.42 7.61
CA SER A 119 18.43 -6.48 8.62
C SER A 119 18.40 -7.17 9.98
N GLY A 120 19.56 -7.30 10.63
CA GLY A 120 19.70 -8.05 11.89
C GLY A 120 18.77 -7.60 13.03
N ALA A 121 18.23 -6.38 12.98
CA ALA A 121 17.29 -5.86 13.97
C ALA A 121 15.81 -6.00 13.58
N VAL A 122 15.50 -6.10 12.27
CA VAL A 122 14.12 -6.02 11.73
C VAL A 122 13.67 -7.35 11.10
N GLY A 123 14.60 -8.28 10.91
CA GLY A 123 14.37 -9.57 10.27
C GLY A 123 14.41 -9.47 8.74
N TRP A 124 13.78 -10.44 8.09
CA TRP A 124 13.64 -10.48 6.63
C TRP A 124 12.68 -9.39 6.15
N GLU A 125 13.07 -8.66 5.10
CA GLU A 125 12.15 -7.81 4.35
C GLU A 125 10.98 -8.62 3.76
N PRO A 126 9.85 -7.98 3.44
CA PRO A 126 8.69 -8.68 2.89
C PRO A 126 9.00 -9.31 1.52
N ASP A 127 8.48 -10.51 1.27
CA ASP A 127 8.66 -11.17 -0.03
C ASP A 127 7.63 -10.65 -1.04
N PHE A 128 8.12 -9.96 -2.06
CA PHE A 128 7.35 -9.56 -3.24
C PHE A 128 7.53 -10.58 -4.36
N SER A 129 6.56 -10.68 -5.29
CA SER A 129 6.88 -11.26 -6.60
C SER A 129 7.84 -10.33 -7.35
N SER A 130 8.58 -10.86 -8.33
CA SER A 130 9.48 -10.03 -9.14
C SER A 130 8.75 -8.86 -9.80
N ASP A 131 7.57 -9.10 -10.35
CA ASP A 131 6.74 -8.08 -10.99
C ASP A 131 6.24 -7.03 -9.99
N GLU A 132 5.81 -7.46 -8.79
CA GLU A 132 5.32 -6.56 -7.73
C GLU A 132 6.45 -5.65 -7.22
N TYR A 133 7.65 -6.21 -7.07
CA TYR A 133 8.81 -5.46 -6.63
C TYR A 133 9.24 -4.41 -7.66
N LEU A 134 9.32 -4.80 -8.94
CA LEU A 134 9.63 -3.87 -10.03
C LEU A 134 8.57 -2.77 -10.15
N ALA A 135 7.29 -3.10 -9.99
CA ALA A 135 6.21 -2.13 -9.99
C ALA A 135 6.33 -1.14 -8.81
N PHE A 136 6.68 -1.63 -7.62
CA PHE A 136 6.91 -0.79 -6.46
C PHE A 136 8.09 0.17 -6.66
N LEU A 137 9.24 -0.34 -7.12
CA LEU A 137 10.41 0.50 -7.44
C LEU A 137 10.11 1.53 -8.54
N THR A 138 9.38 1.13 -9.58
CA THR A 138 8.99 2.02 -10.67
C THR A 138 8.11 3.14 -10.13
N CYS A 139 7.13 2.83 -9.29
CA CYS A 139 6.27 3.83 -8.65
C CYS A 139 7.08 4.84 -7.81
N LEU A 140 8.07 4.37 -7.03
CA LEU A 140 8.97 5.27 -6.30
C LEU A 140 9.82 6.14 -7.22
N GLY A 141 10.29 5.57 -8.33
CA GLY A 141 11.02 6.30 -9.37
C GLY A 141 10.19 7.40 -10.02
N ASP A 142 8.93 7.10 -10.36
CA ASP A 142 7.97 8.05 -10.94
C ASP A 142 7.69 9.21 -9.97
N ILE A 143 7.44 8.91 -8.69
CA ILE A 143 7.23 9.92 -7.65
C ILE A 143 8.46 10.84 -7.51
N ALA A 144 9.66 10.24 -7.50
CA ALA A 144 10.90 11.01 -7.41
C ALA A 144 11.17 11.87 -8.65
N ALA A 145 10.73 11.43 -9.83
CA ALA A 145 10.84 12.20 -11.07
C ALA A 145 9.86 13.37 -11.09
N ASP A 146 8.62 13.17 -10.62
CA ASP A 146 7.60 14.21 -10.53
C ASP A 146 8.01 15.31 -9.54
N ALA A 147 8.62 14.95 -8.40
CA ALA A 147 9.09 15.91 -7.40
C ALA A 147 10.28 16.78 -7.84
N ARG A 148 10.94 16.46 -8.96
CA ARG A 148 12.05 17.24 -9.53
C ARG A 148 11.61 18.25 -10.60
N ARG A 149 10.36 18.18 -11.05
CA ARG A 149 9.78 19.10 -12.04
C ARG A 149 9.19 20.32 -11.35
#